data_AF-A0A7W2T883-F1
#
_entry.id   AF-A0A7W2T883-F1
#
_cell.length_a   1.000
_cell.length_b   1.000
_cell.length_c   1.000
_cell.angle_alpha   90.00
_cell.angle_beta   90.00
_cell.angle_gamma   90.00
#
_symmetry.space_group_name_H-M   'P 1'
#
loop_
_entity.id
_entity.type
_entity.pdbx_description
1 polymer ?
#
loop_
_entity_poly.entity_id
_entity_poly.type
_entity_poly.pdbx_seq_one_letter_code
_entity_poly.pdbx_strand_id
1 'polypeptide(L)' 'MFCQSCQECCETEAISFKYINSSVPQSQIKLSDCKNCGACVAICPQSSIELTPKNSVGEQPTHTNRRVI' A
#
# COMPACT_ATOMS: atom_id res chain seq x y z
N MET A 1 12.18 -9.51 -2.48
CA MET A 1 11.39 -10.13 -1.39
C MET A 1 10.31 -9.14 -0.96
N PHE A 2 9.05 -9.56 -0.87
CA PHE A 2 7.93 -8.69 -0.48
C PHE A 2 7.60 -8.90 0.99
N CYS A 3 7.55 -7.83 1.78
CA CYS A 3 7.49 -7.90 3.24
C CYS A 3 6.07 -8.06 3.80
N GLN A 4 5.08 -7.43 3.17
CA GLN A 4 3.65 -7.49 3.53
C GLN A 4 3.28 -7.09 4.98
N SER A 5 4.21 -6.59 5.81
CA SER A 5 3.93 -6.19 7.20
C SER A 5 2.83 -5.14 7.35
N CYS A 6 2.60 -4.31 6.33
CA CYS A 6 1.50 -3.36 6.32
C CYS A 6 0.12 -4.03 6.25
N GLN A 7 -0.01 -5.20 5.61
CA GLN A 7 -1.24 -6.01 5.62
C GLN A 7 -1.42 -6.64 7.00
N GLU A 8 -0.38 -7.29 7.52
CA GLU A 8 -0.42 -8.03 8.80
C GLU A 8 -0.76 -7.14 10.00
N CYS A 9 -0.29 -5.89 10.00
CA CYS A 9 -0.51 -4.94 11.09
C CYS A 9 -1.86 -4.19 10.98
N CYS A 10 -2.56 -4.30 9.85
CA CYS A 10 -3.81 -3.59 9.62
C CYS A 10 -4.98 -4.31 10.31
N GLU A 11 -5.39 -3.82 11.49
CA GLU A 11 -6.54 -4.37 12.24
C GLU A 11 -7.83 -4.45 11.41
N THR A 12 -8.07 -3.46 10.54
CA THR A 12 -9.30 -3.41 9.73
C THR A 12 -9.18 -4.15 8.41
N GLU A 13 -8.06 -4.83 8.16
CA GLU A 13 -7.79 -5.58 6.92
C GLU A 13 -7.97 -4.73 5.65
N ALA A 14 -7.81 -3.40 5.78
CA ALA A 14 -8.01 -2.44 4.69
C ALA A 14 -6.93 -2.53 3.59
N ILE A 15 -5.82 -3.21 3.87
CA ILE A 15 -4.69 -3.43 2.95
C ILE A 15 -4.68 -4.90 2.57
N SER A 16 -4.64 -5.23 1.28
CA SER A 16 -4.54 -6.60 0.79
C SER A 16 -3.58 -6.71 -0.39
N PHE A 17 -2.81 -7.79 -0.50
CA PHE A 17 -1.96 -8.07 -1.65
C PHE A 17 -2.59 -9.14 -2.56
N LYS A 18 -2.67 -8.86 -3.87
CA LYS A 18 -3.20 -9.80 -4.87
C LYS A 18 -2.20 -10.01 -6.01
N TYR A 19 -2.12 -11.24 -6.49
CA TYR A 19 -1.34 -11.60 -7.67
C TYR A 19 -2.26 -11.55 -8.90
N ILE A 20 -2.45 -10.35 -9.45
CA ILE A 20 -3.20 -10.14 -10.68
C ILE A 20 -2.22 -10.03 -11.84
N ASN A 21 -2.13 -11.12 -12.61
CA ASN A 21 -1.44 -11.17 -13.91
C ASN A 21 0.08 -10.89 -13.84
N SER A 22 0.71 -11.07 -12.68
CA SER A 22 2.16 -10.91 -12.50
C SER A 22 2.69 -11.77 -11.35
N SER A 23 3.99 -12.09 -11.41
CA SER A 23 4.74 -12.70 -10.29
C SER A 23 4.98 -11.70 -9.14
N VAL A 24 4.63 -10.43 -9.32
CA VAL A 24 4.73 -9.37 -8.31
C VAL A 24 3.36 -9.14 -7.67
N PRO A 25 3.23 -9.19 -6.33
CA PRO A 25 1.98 -8.88 -5.65
C PRO A 25 1.63 -7.40 -5.82
N GLN A 26 0.40 -7.11 -6.21
CA GLN A 26 -0.17 -5.77 -6.26
C GLN A 26 -0.87 -5.46 -4.94
N SER A 27 -0.52 -4.34 -4.31
CA SER A 27 -1.19 -3.82 -3.11
C SER A 27 -2.52 -3.17 -3.49
N GLN A 28 -3.60 -3.58 -2.82
CA GLN A 28 -4.92 -2.99 -2.92
C GLN A 28 -5.28 -2.41 -1.56
N ILE A 29 -5.69 -1.14 -1.52
CA ILE A 29 -6.06 -0.45 -0.28
C ILE A 29 -7.51 0.00 -0.40
N LYS A 30 -8.36 -0.46 0.52
CA LYS A 30 -9.75 -0.02 0.61
C LYS A 30 -9.87 1.13 1.60
N LEU A 31 -9.88 2.35 1.06
CA LEU A 31 -9.95 3.57 1.87
C LEU A 31 -11.22 3.67 2.73
N SER A 32 -12.29 2.96 2.38
CA SER A 32 -13.53 2.91 3.17
C SER A 32 -13.35 2.22 4.52
N ASP A 33 -12.46 1.22 4.59
CA ASP A 33 -12.18 0.46 5.81
C ASP A 33 -10.94 1.00 6.57
N CYS A 34 -10.23 1.95 5.96
CA CYS A 34 -9.04 2.56 6.55
C CYS A 34 -9.42 3.63 7.60
N LYS A 35 -9.14 3.35 8.87
CA LYS A 35 -9.34 4.25 10.01
C LYS A 35 -8.20 5.26 10.25
N ASN A 36 -7.26 5.39 9.31
CA ASN A 36 -6.20 6.42 9.39
C ASN A 36 -5.28 6.27 10.64
N CYS A 37 -5.13 5.06 11.18
CA CYS A 37 -4.43 4.83 12.45
C CYS A 37 -2.90 4.97 12.40
N GLY A 38 -2.28 4.88 11.22
CA GLY A 38 -0.82 5.00 11.08
C GLY A 38 0.00 3.73 11.35
N ALA A 39 -0.63 2.64 11.79
CA ALA A 39 0.08 1.40 12.16
C ALA A 39 0.93 0.82 11.01
N CYS A 40 0.41 0.86 9.78
CA CYS A 40 1.10 0.36 8.60
C CYS A 40 2.37 1.14 8.25
N VAL A 41 2.42 2.45 8.54
CA VAL A 41 3.62 3.29 8.33
C VAL A 41 4.65 3.02 9.41
N ALA A 42 4.21 2.90 10.66
CA ALA A 42 5.09 2.69 11.82
C ALA A 42 5.86 1.36 11.74
N ILE A 43 5.23 0.30 11.24
CA ILE A 43 5.87 -1.03 11.14
C ILE A 43 6.69 -1.22 9.86
N CYS A 44 6.59 -0.32 8.88
CA CYS A 44 7.22 -0.54 7.57
C CYS A 44 8.74 -0.30 7.63
N PRO A 45 9.58 -1.35 7.54
CA PRO A 45 11.04 -1.18 7.69
C PRO A 45 11.70 -0.50 6.48
N GLN A 46 11.00 -0.46 5.36
CA GLN A 46 11.48 0.14 4.11
C GLN A 46 10.84 1.50 3.84
N SER A 47 10.00 2.02 4.74
CA SER A 47 9.24 3.26 4.54
C SER A 47 8.52 3.31 3.18
N SER A 48 8.00 2.16 2.73
CA SER A 48 7.39 2.00 1.41
C SER A 48 5.92 2.42 1.34
N ILE A 49 5.35 2.88 2.47
CA ILE A 49 3.96 3.33 2.59
C ILE A 49 3.96 4.66 3.36
N GLU A 50 3.11 5.58 2.90
CA GLU A 50 2.92 6.90 3.48
C GLU A 50 1.42 7.18 3.64
N LEU A 51 1.05 7.89 4.71
CA LEU A 51 -0.31 8.40 4.89
C LEU A 51 -0.31 9.90 4.60
N THR A 52 -0.99 10.28 3.52
CA THR A 52 -1.17 11.69 3.15
C THR A 52 -2.61 12.13 3.40
N PRO A 53 -2.83 13.36 3.89
CA PRO A 53 -4.17 13.92 3.98
C PRO A 53 -4.77 14.03 2.58
N LYS A 54 -5.96 13.47 2.40
CA LYS A 54 -6.68 13.46 1.12
C LYS A 54 -7.24 14.87 0.86
N ASN A 55 -6.41 15.77 0.34
CA ASN A 55 -6.86 17.05 -0.18
C ASN A 55 -7.27 16.82 -1.65
N SER A 56 -8.55 16.51 -1.87
CA SER A 56 -9.26 16.40 -3.16
C SER A 56 -8.43 16.34 -4.45
N VAL A 57 -7.56 15.33 -4.62
CA VAL A 57 -7.02 14.93 -5.92
C VAL A 57 -6.87 13.41 -5.88
N GLY A 58 -7.64 12.71 -6.71
CA GLY A 58 -7.58 11.27 -6.85
C GLY A 58 -6.31 10.86 -7.59
N GLU A 59 -5.23 10.65 -6.86
CA GLU A 59 -3.98 10.12 -7.41
C GLU A 59 -3.75 8.73 -6.81
N GLN A 60 -4.11 7.69 -7.56
CA GLN A 60 -3.56 6.36 -7.31
C GLN A 60 -2.09 6.40 -7.74
N PRO A 61 -1.12 5.99 -6.90
CA PRO A 61 0.27 5.89 -7.31
C PRO A 61 0.38 4.80 -8.38
N THR A 62 0.36 5.20 -9.65
CA THR A 62 0.74 4.33 -10.75
C THR A 62 2.25 4.16 -10.65
N HIS A 63 2.67 2.96 -10.26
CA HIS A 63 4.07 2.54 -10.30
C HIS A 63 4.50 2.34 -11.77
N THR A 64 4.46 3.43 -12.54
CA THR A 64 4.79 3.47 -13.96
C THR A 64 6.20 4.04 -14.11
N ASN A 65 7.08 3.14 -14.54
CA ASN A 65 8.34 3.38 -15.25
C ASN A 65 9.64 3.54 -14.44
N ARG A 66 10.45 2.47 -14.41
CA ARG A 66 11.90 2.61 -14.60
C ARG A 66 12.37 1.72 -15.74
N ARG A 67 12.36 2.34 -16.92
CA ARG A 67 13.04 2.04 -18.18
C ARG A 67 14.26 1.13 -18.04
N VAL A 68 14.28 0.11 -18.91
CA VAL A 68 15.43 -0.71 -19.31
C VAL A 68 16.62 0.18 -19.70
N ILE A 69 17.79 -0.12 -19.13
CA ILE A 69 19.10 0.08 -19.79
C ILE A 69 19.75 -1.28 -19.97
#